data_AF-A0A1B8HD04-F1
#
_entry.id   AF-A0A1B8HD04-F1
#
_cell.length_a   1.000
_cell.length_b   1.000
_cell.length_c   1.000
_cell.angle_alpha   90.00
_cell.angle_beta   90.00
_cell.angle_gamma   90.00
#
_symmetry.space_group_name_H-M   'P 1'
#
loop_
_entity.id
_entity.type
_entity.pdbx_description
1 polymer ?
#
loop_
_entity_poly.entity_id
_entity_poly.type
_entity_poly.pdbx_seq_one_letter_code
_entity_poly.pdbx_strand_id
1 'polypeptide(L)'
;MVQSISGRNVMGKQQVPLWVRGTAFVREYLSFITLAVLFVWSLFGWPSPDTATGATKTIINLLDLAVPLAVIWLVVTAFMRTASFHYLRYLGGVLYDIVLLIVTFQLACRFLVQIQGVINDIIDGAIESPELAISTVVSVYLVIFLCRLCIGKSKVQSMSVAYGRPTAPIHRTEASLMLTAVHECGHALVYALQNTHPEIMRMGLAQESRGNELRLGYMESNVALDGRATRDQLYWRMLLALGGSAAELAVYGKQYEGALEDMRTWQEQAGRYLQNGFGQVLMCDDGHDVSLRHNIAAFNALHAEQVAIVNRFMRDNVTLLTEMATELRHLGALDKQAITSFLGRVSISVDVPTFVITG
;
A
#
# COMPACT_ATOMS: atom_id res chain seq x y z
N MET A 1 -19.71 40.37 -41.86
CA MET A 1 -18.81 39.29 -42.31
C MET A 1 -18.46 38.45 -41.10
N VAL A 2 -19.06 37.27 -40.98
CA VAL A 2 -18.86 36.33 -39.88
C VAL A 2 -17.90 35.27 -40.38
N GLN A 3 -16.68 35.21 -39.83
CA GLN A 3 -15.73 34.14 -40.13
C GLN A 3 -15.94 32.99 -39.14
N SER A 4 -16.43 31.88 -39.68
CA SER A 4 -16.53 30.56 -39.08
C SER A 4 -15.14 29.95 -38.89
N ILE A 5 -14.78 29.62 -37.64
CA ILE A 5 -13.63 28.77 -37.32
C ILE A 5 -14.18 27.41 -36.91
N SER A 6 -14.37 26.55 -37.89
CA SER A 6 -14.58 25.11 -37.72
C SER A 6 -13.32 24.40 -38.21
N GLY A 7 -12.52 23.90 -37.26
CA GLY A 7 -11.25 23.23 -37.55
C GLY A 7 -10.88 22.26 -36.43
N ARG A 8 -11.78 21.33 -36.11
CA ARG A 8 -11.51 20.25 -35.16
C ARG A 8 -10.71 19.16 -35.88
N ASN A 9 -9.38 19.28 -35.88
CA ASN A 9 -8.49 18.20 -36.29
C ASN A 9 -8.61 17.07 -35.27
N VAL A 10 -9.28 16.00 -35.68
CA VAL A 10 -9.30 14.72 -34.96
C VAL A 10 -7.88 14.17 -35.03
N MET A 11 -7.09 14.36 -33.97
CA MET A 11 -5.81 13.68 -33.77
C MET A 11 -6.08 12.17 -33.83
N GLY A 12 -5.67 11.54 -34.93
CA GLY A 12 -5.68 10.10 -35.08
C GLY A 12 -4.89 9.49 -33.93
N LYS A 13 -5.52 8.56 -33.19
CA LYS A 13 -4.87 7.80 -32.12
C LYS A 13 -3.59 7.19 -32.69
N GLN A 14 -2.43 7.65 -32.22
CA GLN A 14 -1.14 7.07 -32.55
C GLN A 14 -1.22 5.56 -32.27
N GLN A 15 -1.17 4.76 -33.33
CA GLN A 15 -1.16 3.31 -33.21
C GLN A 15 0.17 2.91 -32.58
N VAL A 16 0.14 2.58 -31.30
CA VAL A 16 1.28 2.01 -30.60
C VAL A 16 1.75 0.77 -31.37
N PRO A 17 3.03 0.69 -31.77
CA PRO A 17 3.56 -0.43 -32.55
C PRO A 17 3.29 -1.77 -31.85
N LEU A 18 2.91 -2.78 -32.63
CA LEU A 18 2.50 -4.10 -32.12
C LEU A 18 3.57 -4.73 -31.20
N TRP A 19 4.85 -4.52 -31.51
CA TRP A 19 5.97 -5.04 -30.74
C TRP A 19 6.09 -4.40 -29.34
N VAL A 20 5.71 -3.12 -29.17
CA VAL A 20 5.69 -2.44 -27.86
C VAL A 20 4.58 -3.02 -26.96
N ARG A 21 3.44 -3.38 -27.56
CA ARG A 21 2.37 -4.10 -26.84
C ARG A 21 2.79 -5.52 -26.50
N GLY A 22 3.51 -6.19 -27.41
CA GLY A 22 4.05 -7.53 -27.20
C GLY A 22 5.06 -7.58 -26.05
N THR A 23 5.98 -6.61 -25.96
CA THR A 23 6.97 -6.56 -24.87
C THR A 23 6.35 -6.17 -23.53
N ALA A 24 5.37 -5.26 -23.52
CA ALA A 24 4.60 -4.94 -22.32
C ALA A 24 3.82 -6.17 -21.81
N PHE A 25 3.16 -6.90 -22.72
CA PHE A 25 2.46 -8.15 -22.41
C PHE A 25 3.43 -9.21 -21.86
N VAL A 26 4.56 -9.47 -22.54
CA VAL A 26 5.55 -10.44 -22.07
C VAL A 26 6.13 -10.03 -20.71
N ARG A 27 6.34 -8.73 -20.45
CA ARG A 27 6.83 -8.24 -19.16
C ARG A 27 5.80 -8.42 -18.04
N GLU A 28 4.53 -8.14 -18.33
CA GLU A 28 3.42 -8.23 -17.37
C GLU A 28 3.03 -9.68 -17.07
N TYR A 29 3.20 -10.59 -18.04
CA TYR A 29 2.82 -11.99 -17.94
C TYR A 29 4.02 -12.96 -17.93
N LEU A 30 5.25 -12.46 -17.71
CA LEU A 30 6.48 -13.28 -17.75
C LEU A 30 6.44 -14.46 -16.79
N SER A 31 5.89 -14.26 -15.59
CA SER A 31 5.69 -15.30 -14.58
C SER A 31 4.71 -16.37 -15.07
N PHE A 32 3.65 -15.97 -15.77
CA PHE A 32 2.65 -16.88 -16.34
C PHE A 32 3.21 -17.67 -17.52
N ILE A 33 3.96 -17.01 -18.42
CA ILE A 33 4.62 -17.66 -19.56
C ILE A 33 5.66 -18.68 -19.05
N THR A 34 6.46 -18.30 -18.05
CA THR A 34 7.43 -19.20 -17.42
C THR A 34 6.73 -20.41 -16.77
N LEU A 35 5.61 -20.19 -16.08
CA LEU A 35 4.81 -21.28 -15.49
C LEU A 35 4.22 -22.21 -16.57
N ALA A 36 3.75 -21.64 -17.68
CA ALA A 36 3.20 -22.39 -18.81
C ALA A 36 4.27 -23.22 -19.54
N VAL A 37 5.49 -22.69 -19.69
CA VAL A 37 6.63 -23.41 -20.28
C VAL A 37 7.09 -24.54 -19.36
N LEU A 38 7.21 -24.29 -18.05
CA LEU A 38 7.52 -25.33 -17.07
C LEU A 38 6.43 -26.41 -17.02
N PHE A 39 5.17 -26.02 -17.21
CA PHE A 39 4.02 -26.93 -17.31
C PHE A 39 4.08 -27.81 -18.57
N VAL A 40 4.31 -27.23 -19.75
CA VAL A 40 4.46 -27.98 -21.01
C VAL A 40 5.66 -28.94 -20.91
N TRP A 41 6.77 -28.47 -20.35
CA TRP A 41 7.93 -29.31 -20.10
C TRP A 41 7.61 -30.47 -19.14
N SER A 42 6.78 -30.23 -18.11
CA SER A 42 6.34 -31.28 -17.18
C SER A 42 5.40 -32.33 -17.81
N LEU A 43 4.67 -31.98 -18.88
CA LEU A 43 3.82 -32.91 -19.63
C LEU A 43 4.63 -33.83 -20.55
N PHE A 44 5.76 -33.36 -21.07
CA PHE A 44 6.57 -34.11 -22.03
C PHE A 44 7.86 -34.73 -21.44
N GLY A 45 8.28 -34.31 -20.25
CA GLY A 45 9.50 -34.77 -19.59
C GLY A 45 9.34 -35.96 -18.64
N TRP A 46 8.13 -36.53 -18.50
CA TRP A 46 7.86 -37.60 -17.53
C TRP A 46 8.23 -38.99 -18.08
N PRO A 47 8.95 -39.84 -17.32
CA PRO A 47 9.15 -41.24 -17.72
C PRO A 47 7.82 -42.01 -17.65
N SER A 48 7.57 -42.90 -18.62
CA SER A 48 6.30 -43.66 -18.71
C SER A 48 5.89 -44.29 -17.37
N PRO A 49 4.59 -44.22 -16.96
CA PRO A 49 4.07 -44.81 -15.72
C PRO A 49 4.36 -46.31 -15.54
N ASP A 50 4.76 -46.98 -16.62
CA ASP A 50 4.96 -48.42 -16.67
C ASP A 50 6.16 -48.91 -15.85
N THR A 51 7.08 -48.03 -15.43
CA THR A 51 8.25 -48.41 -14.62
C THR A 51 8.05 -48.31 -13.12
N ALA A 52 6.94 -47.75 -12.63
CA ALA A 52 6.70 -47.56 -11.20
C ALA A 52 5.85 -48.68 -10.58
N THR A 53 6.27 -49.22 -9.42
CA THR A 53 5.53 -50.24 -8.67
C THR A 53 5.14 -49.75 -7.27
N GLY A 54 4.13 -50.37 -6.66
CA GLY A 54 3.70 -50.10 -5.29
C GLY A 54 3.13 -48.70 -5.06
N ALA A 55 3.42 -48.11 -3.89
CA ALA A 55 2.92 -46.81 -3.47
C ALA A 55 3.31 -45.66 -4.44
N THR A 56 4.44 -45.79 -5.11
CA THR A 56 4.94 -44.82 -6.09
C THR A 56 4.01 -44.72 -7.31
N LYS A 57 3.44 -45.83 -7.78
CA LYS A 57 2.45 -45.82 -8.87
C LYS A 57 1.16 -45.12 -8.47
N THR A 58 0.73 -45.31 -7.22
CA THR A 58 -0.47 -44.64 -6.67
C THR A 58 -0.26 -43.13 -6.55
N ILE A 59 0.93 -42.70 -6.12
CA ILE A 59 1.29 -41.28 -6.05
C ILE A 59 1.37 -40.66 -7.45
N ILE A 60 1.98 -41.34 -8.42
CA ILE A 60 2.06 -40.88 -9.81
C ILE A 60 0.65 -40.75 -10.41
N ASN A 61 -0.22 -41.73 -10.22
CA ASN A 61 -1.60 -41.68 -10.71
C ASN A 61 -2.44 -40.56 -10.04
N LEU A 62 -2.22 -40.29 -8.75
CA LEU A 62 -2.86 -39.17 -8.05
C LEU A 62 -2.37 -37.81 -8.56
N LEU A 63 -1.07 -37.72 -8.90
CA LEU A 63 -0.47 -36.53 -9.48
C LEU A 63 -0.96 -36.29 -10.91
N ASP A 64 -1.09 -37.33 -11.72
CA ASP A 64 -1.63 -37.25 -13.08
C ASP A 64 -3.10 -36.83 -13.11
N LEU A 65 -3.87 -37.11 -12.05
CA LEU A 65 -5.25 -36.64 -11.91
C LEU A 65 -5.32 -35.19 -11.39
N ALA A 66 -4.37 -34.78 -10.53
CA ALA A 66 -4.33 -33.44 -9.94
C ALA A 66 -3.94 -32.36 -10.95
N VAL A 67 -3.12 -32.69 -11.96
CA VAL A 67 -2.61 -31.75 -12.96
C VAL A 67 -3.73 -31.21 -13.88
N PRO A 68 -4.61 -32.03 -14.48
CA PRO A 68 -5.76 -31.55 -15.25
C PRO A 68 -6.74 -30.71 -14.43
N LEU A 69 -6.95 -31.08 -13.15
CA LEU A 69 -7.83 -30.33 -12.24
C LEU A 69 -7.25 -28.94 -11.91
N ALA A 70 -5.93 -28.85 -11.71
CA ALA A 70 -5.25 -27.58 -11.52
C ALA A 70 -5.36 -26.68 -12.77
N VAL A 71 -5.31 -27.24 -13.97
CA VAL A 71 -5.45 -26.50 -15.24
C VAL A 71 -6.87 -25.99 -15.45
N ILE A 72 -7.88 -26.84 -15.27
CA ILE A 72 -9.29 -26.44 -15.34
C ILE A 72 -9.55 -25.29 -14.36
N TRP A 73 -8.99 -25.39 -13.16
CA TRP A 73 -9.12 -24.36 -12.13
C TRP A 73 -8.41 -23.05 -12.49
N LEU A 74 -7.21 -23.11 -13.07
CA LEU A 74 -6.45 -21.93 -13.50
C LEU A 74 -7.18 -21.16 -14.62
N VAL A 75 -7.82 -21.89 -15.54
CA VAL A 75 -8.68 -21.33 -16.59
C VAL A 75 -9.93 -20.67 -16.00
N VAL A 76 -10.63 -21.32 -15.06
CA VAL A 76 -11.79 -20.73 -14.36
C VAL A 76 -11.38 -19.47 -13.58
N THR A 77 -10.21 -19.48 -12.94
CA THR A 77 -9.71 -18.35 -12.15
C THR A 77 -9.32 -17.17 -13.05
N ALA A 78 -8.71 -17.42 -14.20
CA ALA A 78 -8.42 -16.39 -15.20
C ALA A 78 -9.71 -15.76 -15.76
N PHE A 79 -10.72 -16.57 -16.04
CA PHE A 79 -12.05 -16.11 -16.47
C PHE A 79 -12.76 -15.28 -15.39
N MET A 80 -12.71 -15.72 -14.13
CA MET A 80 -13.30 -14.99 -13.00
C MET A 80 -12.57 -13.67 -12.70
N ARG A 81 -11.26 -13.59 -12.95
CA ARG A 81 -10.46 -12.36 -12.78
C ARG A 81 -10.77 -11.31 -13.85
N THR A 82 -11.26 -11.72 -15.02
CA THR A 82 -11.76 -10.80 -16.05
C THR A 82 -13.20 -10.34 -15.82
N ALA A 83 -13.97 -11.01 -14.96
CA ALA A 83 -15.32 -10.63 -14.59
C ALA A 83 -15.30 -9.59 -13.45
N SER A 84 -15.81 -8.39 -13.72
CA SER A 84 -15.73 -7.20 -12.86
C SER A 84 -16.70 -7.23 -11.67
N PHE A 85 -16.40 -8.01 -10.64
CA PHE A 85 -17.15 -7.97 -9.37
C PHE A 85 -16.21 -7.71 -8.18
N HIS A 86 -16.40 -6.57 -7.52
CA HIS A 86 -15.51 -6.08 -6.45
C HIS A 86 -15.39 -7.01 -5.24
N TYR A 87 -16.40 -7.84 -4.96
CA TYR A 87 -16.37 -8.83 -3.87
C TYR A 87 -15.45 -10.03 -4.17
N LEU A 88 -15.19 -10.33 -5.45
CA LEU A 88 -14.32 -11.42 -5.89
C LEU A 88 -12.82 -11.09 -5.75
N ARG A 89 -12.44 -9.83 -5.52
CA ARG A 89 -11.03 -9.45 -5.42
C ARG A 89 -10.38 -9.92 -4.13
N TYR A 90 -11.11 -9.87 -3.01
CA TYR A 90 -10.63 -10.38 -1.72
C TYR A 90 -10.61 -11.92 -1.70
N LEU A 91 -11.70 -12.56 -2.18
CA LEU A 91 -11.76 -14.01 -2.32
C LEU A 91 -10.68 -14.53 -3.29
N GLY A 92 -10.44 -13.80 -4.39
CA GLY A 92 -9.40 -14.12 -5.37
C GLY A 92 -7.98 -14.04 -4.81
N GLY A 93 -7.71 -13.15 -3.85
CA GLY A 93 -6.43 -13.09 -3.14
C GLY A 93 -6.20 -14.31 -2.25
N VAL A 94 -7.17 -14.63 -1.39
CA VAL A 94 -7.09 -15.80 -0.50
C VAL A 94 -6.98 -17.11 -1.29
N LEU A 95 -7.72 -17.23 -2.40
CA LEU A 95 -7.67 -18.40 -3.26
C LEU A 95 -6.36 -18.50 -4.06
N TYR A 96 -5.77 -17.37 -4.47
CA TYR A 96 -4.46 -17.34 -5.09
C TYR A 96 -3.39 -17.88 -4.14
N ASP A 97 -3.42 -17.47 -2.87
CA ASP A 97 -2.47 -17.94 -1.86
C ASP A 97 -2.61 -19.44 -1.60
N ILE A 98 -3.84 -19.97 -1.59
CA ILE A 98 -4.09 -21.42 -1.45
C ILE A 98 -3.53 -22.19 -2.65
N VAL A 99 -3.75 -21.70 -3.88
CA VAL A 99 -3.23 -22.36 -5.10
C VAL A 99 -1.70 -22.31 -5.12
N LEU A 100 -1.10 -21.18 -4.77
CA LEU A 100 0.35 -21.04 -4.69
C LEU A 100 0.95 -21.99 -3.64
N LEU A 101 0.28 -22.14 -2.50
CA LEU A 101 0.67 -23.10 -1.47
C LEU A 101 0.61 -24.54 -1.99
N ILE A 102 -0.45 -24.92 -2.70
CA ILE A 102 -0.60 -26.25 -3.28
C ILE A 102 0.49 -26.51 -4.34
N VAL A 103 0.75 -25.57 -5.25
CA VAL A 103 1.80 -25.71 -6.27
C VAL A 103 3.18 -25.81 -5.64
N THR A 104 3.47 -24.98 -4.64
CA THR A 104 4.75 -24.99 -3.91
C THR A 104 4.94 -26.30 -3.15
N PHE A 105 3.89 -26.78 -2.49
CA PHE A 105 3.90 -28.07 -1.79
C PHE A 105 4.15 -29.23 -2.78
N GLN A 106 3.50 -29.22 -3.94
CA GLN A 106 3.70 -30.24 -4.98
C GLN A 106 5.13 -30.24 -5.55
N LEU A 107 5.70 -29.06 -5.81
CA LEU A 107 7.10 -28.93 -6.24
C LEU A 107 8.07 -29.41 -5.16
N ALA A 108 7.80 -29.12 -3.88
CA ALA A 108 8.60 -29.59 -2.76
C ALA A 108 8.54 -31.12 -2.64
N CYS A 109 7.37 -31.74 -2.74
CA CYS A 109 7.22 -33.19 -2.73
C CYS A 109 7.94 -33.86 -3.91
N ARG A 110 7.84 -33.30 -5.13
CA ARG A 110 8.55 -33.80 -6.31
C ARG A 110 10.07 -33.69 -6.15
N PHE A 111 10.55 -32.57 -5.63
CA PHE A 111 11.96 -32.37 -5.33
C PHE A 111 12.45 -33.44 -4.34
N LEU A 112 11.72 -33.65 -3.24
CA LEU A 112 12.05 -34.64 -2.22
C LEU A 112 12.13 -36.08 -2.77
N VAL A 113 11.20 -36.47 -3.65
CA VAL A 113 11.24 -37.79 -4.31
C VAL A 113 12.45 -37.92 -5.25
N GLN A 114 12.77 -36.86 -5.99
CA GLN A 114 13.88 -36.87 -6.95
C GLN A 114 15.25 -36.94 -6.25
N ILE A 115 15.38 -36.35 -5.07
CA ILE A 115 16.62 -36.40 -4.28
C ILE A 115 16.67 -37.58 -3.30
N GLN A 116 15.59 -38.37 -3.17
CA GLN A 116 15.50 -39.47 -2.20
C GLN A 116 16.60 -40.52 -2.40
N GLY A 117 16.95 -40.84 -3.65
CA GLY A 117 18.05 -41.77 -3.95
C GLY A 117 19.40 -41.23 -3.45
N VAL A 118 19.68 -39.96 -3.71
CA VAL A 118 20.90 -39.28 -3.25
C VAL A 118 20.94 -39.19 -1.72
N ILE A 119 19.80 -38.95 -1.07
CA ILE A 119 19.71 -38.93 0.40
C ILE A 119 20.00 -40.32 0.97
N ASN A 120 19.44 -41.38 0.37
CA ASN A 120 19.70 -42.75 0.82
C ASN A 120 21.17 -43.14 0.62
N ASP A 121 21.77 -42.82 -0.53
CA ASP A 121 23.19 -43.08 -0.80
C ASP A 121 24.12 -42.32 0.18
N ILE A 122 23.74 -41.10 0.56
CA ILE A 122 24.44 -40.31 1.57
C ILE A 122 24.29 -40.92 2.96
N ILE A 123 23.10 -41.41 3.32
CA ILE A 123 22.84 -42.06 4.62
C ILE A 123 23.61 -43.37 4.71
N ASP A 124 23.55 -44.20 3.67
CA ASP A 124 24.24 -45.49 3.60
C ASP A 124 25.76 -45.27 3.63
N GLY A 125 26.28 -44.30 2.86
CA GLY A 125 27.70 -43.92 2.89
C GLY A 125 28.16 -43.30 4.22
N ALA A 126 27.27 -42.59 4.93
CA ALA A 126 27.53 -42.06 6.27
C ALA A 126 27.55 -43.15 7.36
N ILE A 127 26.77 -44.21 7.17
CA ILE A 127 26.77 -45.39 8.06
C ILE A 127 28.05 -46.21 7.87
N GLU A 128 28.53 -46.35 6.63
CA GLU A 128 29.73 -47.11 6.31
C GLU A 128 31.04 -46.35 6.63
N SER A 129 31.02 -45.01 6.65
CA SER A 129 32.22 -44.19 6.87
C SER A 129 31.91 -42.93 7.71
N PRO A 130 32.37 -42.88 8.97
CA PRO A 130 32.10 -41.75 9.88
C PRO A 130 32.62 -40.39 9.38
N GLU A 131 33.68 -40.39 8.57
CA GLU A 131 34.28 -39.18 8.00
C GLU A 131 33.37 -38.52 6.94
N LEU A 132 32.66 -39.33 6.15
CA LEU A 132 31.66 -38.87 5.17
C LEU A 132 30.41 -38.32 5.85
N ALA A 133 30.02 -38.88 7.00
CA ALA A 133 28.91 -38.37 7.81
C ALA A 133 29.18 -36.93 8.30
N ILE A 134 30.39 -36.68 8.82
CA ILE A 134 30.78 -35.35 9.32
C ILE A 134 30.80 -34.32 8.17
N SER A 135 31.37 -34.67 7.02
CA SER A 135 31.43 -33.77 5.85
C SER A 135 30.03 -33.41 5.33
N THR A 136 29.12 -34.38 5.31
CA THR A 136 27.73 -34.19 4.90
C THR A 136 26.99 -33.22 5.84
N VAL A 137 27.11 -33.43 7.15
CA VAL A 137 26.45 -32.58 8.15
C VAL A 137 26.96 -31.14 8.08
N VAL A 138 28.28 -30.96 7.93
CA VAL A 138 28.90 -29.63 7.78
C VAL A 138 28.41 -28.94 6.50
N SER A 139 28.33 -29.67 5.38
CA SER A 139 27.86 -29.15 4.10
C SER A 139 26.40 -28.70 4.15
N VAL A 140 25.52 -29.50 4.77
CA VAL A 140 24.10 -29.14 4.98
C VAL A 140 23.98 -27.90 5.87
N TYR A 141 24.74 -27.83 6.97
CA TYR A 141 24.75 -26.68 7.86
C TYR A 141 25.20 -25.40 7.13
N LEU A 142 26.23 -25.50 6.29
CA LEU A 142 26.75 -24.38 5.51
C LEU A 142 25.71 -23.86 4.50
N VAL A 143 25.00 -24.76 3.81
CA VAL A 143 23.93 -24.40 2.88
C VAL A 143 22.77 -23.71 3.61
N ILE A 144 22.35 -24.24 4.76
CA ILE A 144 21.30 -23.61 5.59
C ILE A 144 21.74 -22.22 6.07
N PHE A 145 22.99 -22.07 6.51
CA PHE A 145 23.56 -20.80 6.97
C PHE A 145 23.62 -19.77 5.84
N LEU A 146 24.10 -20.15 4.65
CA LEU A 146 24.13 -19.29 3.47
C LEU A 146 22.73 -18.91 2.99
N CYS A 147 21.78 -19.85 2.97
CA CYS A 147 20.38 -19.55 2.66
C CYS A 147 19.78 -18.55 3.66
N ARG A 148 20.07 -18.67 4.96
CA ARG A 148 19.61 -17.69 5.97
C ARG A 148 20.23 -16.31 5.76
N LEU A 149 21.52 -16.23 5.38
CA LEU A 149 22.17 -14.96 5.05
C LEU A 149 21.59 -14.31 3.77
N CYS A 150 21.25 -15.11 2.76
CA CYS A 150 20.66 -14.64 1.51
C CYS A 150 19.20 -14.20 1.68
N ILE A 151 18.39 -14.97 2.43
CA ILE A 151 16.99 -14.65 2.72
C ILE A 151 16.89 -13.50 3.74
N GLY A 152 17.87 -13.35 4.63
CA GLY A 152 17.96 -12.25 5.59
C GLY A 152 18.07 -10.86 4.95
N LYS A 153 18.44 -10.76 3.67
CA LYS A 153 18.54 -9.48 2.95
C LYS A 153 17.29 -9.05 2.17
N SER A 154 16.26 -9.90 2.03
CA SER A 154 15.00 -9.49 1.36
C SER A 154 13.96 -8.87 2.29
N LYS A 155 14.26 -8.74 3.59
CA LYS A 155 13.36 -8.13 4.60
C LYS A 155 13.64 -6.66 4.91
N VAL A 156 14.31 -5.92 4.03
CA VAL A 156 14.51 -4.46 4.18
C VAL A 156 13.37 -3.64 3.53
N GLN A 157 12.34 -4.27 2.97
CA GLN A 157 11.23 -3.53 2.34
C GLN A 157 9.84 -4.13 2.63
N SER A 158 9.58 -4.42 3.91
CA SER A 158 8.24 -4.40 4.53
C SER A 158 8.36 -4.87 5.98
N MET A 159 9.16 -4.19 6.80
CA MET A 159 8.94 -4.25 8.25
C MET A 159 7.77 -3.31 8.54
N SER A 160 6.55 -3.80 8.31
CA SER A 160 5.50 -3.50 9.27
C SER A 160 6.01 -4.09 10.58
N VAL A 161 6.43 -3.21 11.48
CA VAL A 161 6.79 -3.60 12.82
C VAL A 161 5.50 -4.13 13.44
N ALA A 162 5.32 -5.45 13.42
CA ALA A 162 4.38 -6.13 14.28
C ALA A 162 4.92 -5.97 15.71
N TYR A 163 4.77 -4.77 16.26
CA TYR A 163 4.90 -4.55 17.69
C TYR A 163 3.96 -5.55 18.35
N GLY A 164 4.52 -6.29 19.32
CA GLY A 164 3.79 -7.31 20.06
C GLY A 164 2.45 -6.77 20.50
N ARG A 165 1.40 -7.57 20.32
CA ARG A 165 0.05 -7.27 20.77
C ARG A 165 0.08 -6.74 22.21
N PRO A 166 -0.31 -5.48 22.47
CA PRO A 166 -0.88 -5.14 23.75
C PRO A 166 -2.27 -5.79 23.75
N THR A 167 -2.38 -6.98 24.35
CA THR A 167 -3.69 -7.61 24.66
C THR A 167 -4.38 -6.94 25.86
N ALA A 168 -3.72 -5.98 26.50
CA ALA A 168 -4.32 -5.13 27.50
C ALA A 168 -4.79 -3.80 26.86
N PRO A 169 -5.97 -3.28 27.22
CA PRO A 169 -6.38 -1.94 26.82
C PRO A 169 -5.27 -0.96 27.26
N ILE A 170 -4.71 -0.23 26.30
CA ILE A 170 -3.77 0.84 26.63
C ILE A 170 -4.57 1.91 27.35
N HIS A 171 -4.44 1.97 28.67
CA HIS A 171 -5.03 3.04 29.47
C HIS A 171 -4.29 4.32 29.10
N ARG A 172 -4.96 5.19 28.34
CA ARG A 172 -4.36 6.44 27.88
C ARG A 172 -4.43 7.47 28.99
N THR A 173 -3.34 8.19 29.19
CA THR A 173 -3.33 9.36 30.07
C THR A 173 -4.24 10.44 29.50
N GLU A 174 -4.83 11.27 30.37
CA GLU A 174 -5.66 12.40 29.93
C GLU A 174 -4.91 13.32 28.97
N ALA A 175 -3.61 13.52 29.20
CA ALA A 175 -2.74 14.28 28.32
C ALA A 175 -2.63 13.67 26.92
N SER A 176 -2.54 12.33 26.80
CA SER A 176 -2.49 11.63 25.51
C SER A 176 -3.82 11.73 24.75
N LEU A 177 -4.95 11.63 25.46
CA LEU A 177 -6.28 11.82 24.86
C LEU A 177 -6.47 13.25 24.36
N MET A 178 -6.04 14.25 25.14
CA MET A 178 -6.12 15.65 24.75
C MET A 178 -5.22 15.93 23.53
N LEU A 179 -4.00 15.40 23.52
CA LEU A 179 -3.10 15.52 22.37
C LEU A 179 -3.73 14.95 21.10
N THR A 180 -4.32 13.75 21.20
CA THR A 180 -5.04 13.12 20.08
C THR A 180 -6.24 13.98 19.64
N ALA A 181 -7.00 14.52 20.59
CA ALA A 181 -8.15 15.38 20.27
C ALA A 181 -7.72 16.65 19.53
N VAL A 182 -6.64 17.30 19.97
CA VAL A 182 -6.05 18.46 19.28
C VAL A 182 -5.65 18.10 17.85
N HIS A 183 -5.00 16.94 17.66
CA HIS A 183 -4.57 16.46 16.35
C HIS A 183 -5.76 16.25 15.40
N GLU A 184 -6.79 15.50 15.81
CA GLU A 184 -7.97 15.25 14.98
C GLU A 184 -8.78 16.53 14.69
N CYS A 185 -8.89 17.43 15.67
CA CYS A 185 -9.49 18.75 15.45
C CYS A 185 -8.70 19.56 14.43
N GLY A 186 -7.38 19.43 14.38
CA GLY A 186 -6.53 20.05 13.37
C GLY A 186 -6.96 19.67 11.95
N HIS A 187 -7.17 18.38 11.68
CA HIS A 187 -7.71 17.94 10.39
C HIS A 187 -9.11 18.50 10.15
N ALA A 188 -9.99 18.46 11.17
CA ALA A 188 -11.36 18.95 11.04
C ALA A 188 -11.41 20.45 10.68
N LEU A 189 -10.60 21.30 11.33
CA LEU A 189 -10.57 22.75 11.09
C LEU A 189 -10.21 23.09 9.63
N VAL A 190 -9.37 22.28 8.96
CA VAL A 190 -9.00 22.51 7.56
C VAL A 190 -10.20 22.37 6.60
N TYR A 191 -11.29 21.72 7.02
CA TYR A 191 -12.53 21.71 6.22
C TYR A 191 -13.20 23.07 6.13
N ALA A 192 -12.93 24.01 7.05
CA ALA A 192 -13.43 25.38 6.92
C ALA A 192 -12.83 26.13 5.71
N LEU A 193 -11.72 25.63 5.15
CA LEU A 193 -11.16 26.18 3.91
C LEU A 193 -11.95 25.73 2.66
N GLN A 194 -12.90 24.80 2.80
CA GLN A 194 -13.80 24.41 1.72
C GLN A 194 -15.04 25.30 1.70
N ASN A 195 -15.45 25.73 0.51
CA ASN A 195 -16.71 26.47 0.36
C ASN A 195 -17.95 25.59 0.54
N THR A 196 -17.80 24.27 0.40
CA THR A 196 -18.87 23.28 0.58
C THR A 196 -18.35 22.15 1.44
N HIS A 197 -19.00 21.87 2.57
CA HIS A 197 -18.62 20.76 3.42
C HIS A 197 -19.19 19.43 2.90
N PRO A 198 -18.49 18.31 3.12
CA PRO A 198 -18.95 16.98 2.72
C PRO A 198 -20.28 16.61 3.39
N GLU A 199 -21.04 15.72 2.74
CA GLU A 199 -22.31 15.25 3.30
C GLU A 199 -22.13 14.47 4.60
N ILE A 200 -21.01 13.75 4.70
CA ILE A 200 -20.63 12.95 5.86
C ILE A 200 -19.33 13.51 6.42
N MET A 201 -19.36 13.89 7.69
CA MET A 201 -18.18 14.21 8.49
C MET A 201 -18.36 13.60 9.87
N ARG A 202 -17.31 12.96 10.37
CA ARG A 202 -17.27 12.41 11.72
C ARG A 202 -15.84 12.42 12.22
N MET A 203 -15.67 12.70 13.50
CA MET A 203 -14.38 12.52 14.16
C MET A 203 -14.58 11.87 15.51
N GLY A 204 -13.56 11.15 15.97
CA GLY A 204 -13.64 10.41 17.22
C GLY A 204 -12.29 10.03 17.77
N LEU A 205 -12.26 9.84 19.09
CA LEU A 205 -11.14 9.21 19.77
C LEU A 205 -11.39 7.71 19.82
N ALA A 206 -10.40 6.92 19.42
CA ALA A 206 -10.48 5.48 19.59
C ALA A 206 -10.37 5.15 21.08
N GLN A 207 -11.48 4.72 21.68
CA GLN A 207 -11.53 4.32 23.08
C GLN A 207 -10.82 2.98 23.34
N GLU A 208 -10.67 2.14 22.31
CA GLU A 208 -10.00 0.84 22.38
C GLU A 208 -9.23 0.54 21.08
N SER A 209 -8.04 -0.04 21.19
CA SER A 209 -7.30 -0.57 20.04
C SER A 209 -8.00 -1.84 19.54
N ARG A 210 -8.79 -1.74 18.47
CA ARG A 210 -9.37 -2.92 17.81
C ARG A 210 -8.51 -3.32 16.61
N GLY A 211 -7.76 -4.41 16.76
CA GLY A 211 -6.99 -5.04 15.68
C GLY A 211 -5.48 -4.80 15.75
N ASN A 212 -4.79 -5.01 14.62
CA ASN A 212 -3.33 -4.88 14.49
C ASN A 212 -2.86 -3.43 14.21
N GLU A 213 -3.79 -2.49 13.98
CA GLU A 213 -3.46 -1.09 13.72
C GLU A 213 -3.96 -0.23 14.87
N LEU A 214 -3.03 0.38 15.59
CA LEU A 214 -3.31 1.24 16.72
C LEU A 214 -3.69 2.65 16.21
N ARG A 215 -4.95 2.85 15.80
CA ARG A 215 -5.46 4.20 15.49
C ARG A 215 -5.84 4.90 16.79
N LEU A 216 -5.26 6.08 17.03
CA LEU A 216 -5.51 6.84 18.26
C LEU A 216 -6.81 7.66 18.18
N GLY A 217 -7.08 8.23 17.02
CA GLY A 217 -8.31 8.92 16.66
C GLY A 217 -8.59 8.73 15.18
N TYR A 218 -9.64 9.40 14.71
CA TYR A 218 -9.93 9.50 13.28
C TYR A 218 -10.72 10.77 12.98
N MET A 219 -10.51 11.27 11.76
CA MET A 219 -11.39 12.18 11.05
C MET A 219 -11.79 11.51 9.74
N GLU A 220 -13.08 11.30 9.54
CA GLU A 220 -13.67 10.68 8.37
C GLU A 220 -14.57 11.67 7.63
N SER A 221 -14.46 11.67 6.30
CA SER A 221 -15.39 12.35 5.42
C SER A 221 -15.62 11.58 4.12
N ASN A 222 -16.72 11.88 3.44
CA ASN A 222 -17.05 11.26 2.14
C ASN A 222 -16.54 12.06 0.93
N VAL A 223 -15.43 12.80 1.06
CA VAL A 223 -14.82 13.49 -0.09
C VAL A 223 -14.28 12.44 -1.06
N ALA A 224 -15.03 12.19 -2.14
CA ALA A 224 -14.66 11.19 -3.14
C ALA A 224 -13.35 11.57 -3.85
N LEU A 225 -12.55 10.55 -4.14
CA LEU A 225 -11.51 10.62 -5.15
C LEU A 225 -12.13 10.12 -6.45
N ASP A 226 -12.67 11.01 -7.27
CA ASP A 226 -12.72 10.68 -8.69
C ASP A 226 -11.25 10.62 -9.18
N GLY A 227 -10.96 9.77 -10.18
CA GLY A 227 -9.59 9.54 -10.63
C GLY A 227 -8.85 10.78 -11.18
N ARG A 228 -9.45 11.97 -11.10
CA ARG A 228 -8.98 13.24 -11.66
C ARG A 228 -9.15 14.39 -10.67
N ALA A 229 -8.36 14.37 -9.61
CA ALA A 229 -8.31 15.48 -8.66
C ALA A 229 -7.82 16.77 -9.34
N THR A 230 -8.49 17.89 -9.06
CA THR A 230 -8.08 19.23 -9.52
C THR A 230 -6.87 19.74 -8.75
N ARG A 231 -6.22 20.81 -9.25
CA ARG A 231 -5.14 21.51 -8.55
C ARG A 231 -5.54 21.88 -7.12
N ASP A 232 -6.73 22.47 -6.97
CA ASP A 232 -7.23 23.01 -5.70
C ASP A 232 -7.57 21.88 -4.72
N GLN A 233 -8.11 20.74 -5.21
CA GLN A 233 -8.34 19.55 -4.40
C GLN A 233 -7.02 18.94 -3.89
N LEU A 234 -6.00 18.84 -4.74
CA LEU A 234 -4.68 18.34 -4.33
C LEU A 234 -4.02 19.28 -3.32
N TYR A 235 -4.09 20.60 -3.54
CA TYR A 235 -3.55 21.60 -2.62
C TYR A 235 -4.23 21.55 -1.25
N TRP A 236 -5.56 21.55 -1.22
CA TRP A 236 -6.31 21.43 0.03
C TRP A 236 -6.02 20.12 0.77
N ARG A 237 -5.87 18.99 0.06
CA ARG A 237 -5.51 17.71 0.70
C ARG A 237 -4.12 17.73 1.33
N MET A 238 -3.18 18.47 0.74
CA MET A 238 -1.88 18.70 1.38
C MET A 238 -2.03 19.50 2.68
N LEU A 239 -2.83 20.58 2.68
CA LEU A 239 -3.14 21.31 3.92
C LEU A 239 -3.83 20.41 4.96
N LEU A 240 -4.77 19.58 4.53
CA LEU A 240 -5.51 18.66 5.40
C LEU A 240 -4.55 17.69 6.09
N ALA A 241 -3.63 17.09 5.34
CA ALA A 241 -2.63 16.19 5.89
C ALA A 241 -1.75 16.88 6.95
N LEU A 242 -1.35 18.13 6.72
CA LEU A 242 -0.53 18.88 7.70
C LEU A 242 -1.34 19.39 8.92
N GLY A 243 -2.67 19.34 8.87
CA GLY A 243 -3.56 19.93 9.87
C GLY A 243 -3.32 19.44 11.29
N GLY A 244 -3.16 18.13 11.48
CA GLY A 244 -2.92 17.54 12.80
C GLY A 244 -1.64 18.05 13.47
N SER A 245 -0.50 17.94 12.77
CA SER A 245 0.79 18.43 13.31
C SER A 245 0.83 19.95 13.48
N ALA A 246 0.10 20.71 12.66
CA ALA A 246 0.00 22.16 12.80
C ALA A 246 -0.82 22.56 14.04
N ALA A 247 -1.88 21.81 14.34
CA ALA A 247 -2.69 21.99 15.54
C ALA A 247 -1.89 21.68 16.82
N GLU A 248 -1.12 20.60 16.83
CA GLU A 248 -0.21 20.27 17.93
C GLU A 248 0.79 21.41 18.19
N LEU A 249 1.41 21.92 17.12
CA LEU A 249 2.36 23.03 17.22
C LEU A 249 1.71 24.30 17.77
N ALA A 250 0.47 24.61 17.35
CA ALA A 250 -0.24 25.80 17.81
C ALA A 250 -0.62 25.72 19.30
N VAL A 251 -1.04 24.55 19.79
CA VAL A 251 -1.51 24.37 21.18
C VAL A 251 -0.35 24.09 22.15
N TYR A 252 0.60 23.25 21.76
CA TYR A 252 1.67 22.76 22.65
C TYR A 252 3.04 23.38 22.38
N GLY A 253 3.20 24.15 21.31
CA GLY A 253 4.48 24.73 20.90
C GLY A 253 5.47 23.71 20.32
N LYS A 254 5.05 22.46 20.11
CA LYS A 254 5.85 21.38 19.52
C LYS A 254 4.97 20.34 18.84
N GLN A 255 5.57 19.61 17.91
CA GLN A 255 4.94 18.49 17.21
C GLN A 255 5.31 17.17 17.90
N TYR A 256 4.45 16.16 17.79
CA TYR A 256 4.62 14.86 18.41
C TYR A 256 4.69 13.75 17.35
N GLU A 257 5.17 12.58 17.77
CA GLU A 257 5.17 11.38 16.93
C GLU A 257 3.73 10.87 16.75
N GLY A 258 3.31 10.67 15.50
CA GLY A 258 1.95 10.24 15.16
C GLY A 258 1.54 10.56 13.74
N ALA A 259 2.12 11.60 13.14
CA ALA A 259 1.76 12.11 11.81
C ALA A 259 2.47 11.41 10.63
N LEU A 260 2.94 10.18 10.79
CA LEU A 260 3.67 9.47 9.72
C LEU A 260 2.79 9.23 8.49
N GLU A 261 1.55 8.78 8.73
CA GLU A 261 0.59 8.51 7.66
C GLU A 261 0.11 9.81 7.00
N ASP A 262 0.00 10.89 7.77
CA ASP A 262 -0.30 12.22 7.25
C ASP A 262 0.81 12.71 6.33
N MET A 263 2.07 12.60 6.75
CA MET A 263 3.21 13.00 5.94
C MET A 263 3.30 12.16 4.66
N ARG A 264 3.01 10.86 4.74
CA ARG A 264 2.91 10.00 3.56
C ARG A 264 1.81 10.49 2.61
N THR A 265 0.63 10.78 3.14
CA THR A 265 -0.50 11.32 2.36
C THR A 265 -0.13 12.65 1.71
N TRP A 266 0.54 13.54 2.45
CA TRP A 266 1.05 14.80 1.93
C TRP A 266 2.00 14.57 0.74
N GLN A 267 2.99 13.69 0.89
CA GLN A 267 3.96 13.37 -0.18
C GLN A 267 3.28 12.81 -1.43
N GLU A 268 2.30 11.91 -1.25
CA GLU A 268 1.54 11.35 -2.37
C GLU A 268 0.74 12.43 -3.12
N GLN A 269 0.09 13.36 -2.40
CA GLN A 269 -0.62 14.47 -3.05
C GLN A 269 0.33 15.49 -3.69
N ALA A 270 1.44 15.82 -3.03
CA ALA A 270 2.47 16.72 -3.54
C ALA A 270 3.10 16.18 -4.83
N GLY A 271 3.39 14.87 -4.87
CA GLY A 271 3.87 14.20 -6.07
C GLY A 271 2.90 14.35 -7.23
N ARG A 272 1.60 14.08 -7.02
CA ARG A 272 0.58 14.30 -8.04
C ARG A 272 0.47 15.77 -8.44
N TYR A 273 0.56 16.70 -7.50
CA TYR A 273 0.45 18.13 -7.74
C TYR A 273 1.56 18.62 -8.68
N LEU A 274 2.81 18.33 -8.33
CA LEU A 274 3.99 18.79 -9.07
C LEU A 274 4.14 18.05 -10.42
N GLN A 275 3.79 16.76 -10.50
CA GLN A 275 3.81 15.98 -11.75
C GLN A 275 2.80 16.47 -12.79
N ASN A 276 1.66 17.03 -12.35
CA ASN A 276 0.68 17.65 -13.24
C ASN A 276 1.08 19.08 -13.65
N GLY A 277 2.28 19.53 -13.28
CA GLY A 277 2.80 20.86 -13.62
C GLY A 277 2.18 21.98 -12.80
N PHE A 278 1.55 21.67 -11.67
CA PHE A 278 1.10 22.69 -10.73
C PHE A 278 2.29 23.13 -9.85
N GLY A 279 2.51 24.45 -9.71
CA GLY A 279 3.65 25.01 -8.98
C GLY A 279 4.97 24.87 -9.73
N GLN A 280 6.04 24.49 -9.04
CA GLN A 280 7.34 24.23 -9.66
C GLN A 280 7.32 22.88 -10.39
N VAL A 281 7.48 22.91 -11.72
CA VAL A 281 7.44 21.69 -12.54
C VAL A 281 8.61 20.78 -12.21
N LEU A 282 8.34 19.49 -12.00
CA LEU A 282 9.37 18.48 -11.82
C LEU A 282 10.14 18.24 -13.13
N MET A 283 11.44 18.06 -13.02
CA MET A 283 12.27 17.56 -14.10
C MET A 283 12.07 16.05 -14.23
N CYS A 284 12.08 15.55 -15.47
CA CYS A 284 12.13 14.11 -15.72
C CYS A 284 13.38 13.55 -15.06
N ASP A 285 13.23 12.41 -14.40
CA ASP A 285 14.37 11.68 -13.85
C ASP A 285 15.20 11.14 -15.02
N ASP A 286 16.31 11.83 -15.29
CA ASP A 286 17.31 11.46 -16.28
C ASP A 286 18.53 10.79 -15.62
N GLY A 287 18.43 10.41 -14.34
CA GLY A 287 19.52 9.84 -13.56
C GLY A 287 20.62 10.84 -13.18
N HIS A 288 20.43 12.15 -13.43
CA HIS A 288 21.42 13.17 -13.10
C HIS A 288 21.08 13.87 -11.77
N ASP A 289 22.13 14.19 -10.99
CA ASP A 289 22.03 14.87 -9.71
C ASP A 289 21.36 16.25 -9.78
N VAL A 290 21.36 16.90 -10.95
CA VAL A 290 20.74 18.22 -11.13
C VAL A 290 19.21 18.09 -11.07
N SER A 291 18.64 17.13 -11.81
CA SER A 291 17.20 16.86 -11.84
C SER A 291 16.68 16.42 -10.47
N LEU A 292 17.43 15.56 -9.78
CA LEU A 292 17.11 15.14 -8.41
C LEU A 292 17.12 16.32 -7.44
N ARG A 293 18.16 17.16 -7.46
CA ARG A 293 18.25 18.35 -6.58
C ARG A 293 17.15 19.35 -6.85
N HIS A 294 16.81 19.60 -8.12
CA HIS A 294 15.70 20.46 -8.50
C HIS A 294 14.37 19.92 -7.96
N ASN A 295 14.10 18.63 -8.15
CA ASN A 295 12.88 18.00 -7.67
C ASN A 295 12.78 18.07 -6.13
N ILE A 296 13.86 17.78 -5.40
CA ILE A 296 13.90 17.93 -3.93
C ILE A 296 13.62 19.39 -3.52
N ALA A 297 14.21 20.36 -4.21
CA ALA A 297 13.98 21.77 -3.93
C ALA A 297 12.51 22.17 -4.17
N ALA A 298 11.88 21.67 -5.24
CA ALA A 298 10.47 21.91 -5.53
C ALA A 298 9.55 21.34 -4.44
N PHE A 299 9.81 20.10 -3.97
CA PHE A 299 9.07 19.51 -2.86
C PHE A 299 9.25 20.31 -1.56
N ASN A 300 10.49 20.68 -1.22
CA ASN A 300 10.78 21.43 0.00
C ASN A 300 10.15 22.83 -0.01
N ALA A 301 10.17 23.51 -1.16
CA ALA A 301 9.54 24.81 -1.31
C ALA A 301 8.03 24.72 -1.13
N LEU A 302 7.37 23.74 -1.77
CA LEU A 302 5.95 23.49 -1.61
C LEU A 302 5.61 23.13 -0.16
N HIS A 303 6.39 22.27 0.49
CA HIS A 303 6.19 21.92 1.89
C HIS A 303 6.29 23.14 2.80
N ALA A 304 7.33 23.96 2.63
CA ALA A 304 7.55 25.16 3.44
C ALA A 304 6.41 26.19 3.28
N GLU A 305 5.91 26.38 2.06
CA GLU A 305 4.74 27.23 1.78
C GLU A 305 3.51 26.73 2.55
N GLN A 306 3.18 25.45 2.41
CA GLN A 306 2.00 24.83 3.02
C GLN A 306 2.07 24.87 4.55
N VAL A 307 3.23 24.54 5.11
CA VAL A 307 3.50 24.60 6.55
C VAL A 307 3.32 26.03 7.07
N ALA A 308 3.79 27.04 6.35
CA ALA A 308 3.62 28.44 6.76
C ALA A 308 2.13 28.84 6.81
N ILE A 309 1.35 28.43 5.81
CA ILE A 309 -0.09 28.69 5.72
C ILE A 309 -0.84 27.99 6.85
N VAL A 310 -0.70 26.66 6.98
CA VAL A 310 -1.47 25.89 7.96
C VAL A 310 -1.09 26.26 9.41
N ASN A 311 0.19 26.55 9.69
CA ASN A 311 0.60 26.97 11.03
C ASN A 311 0.09 28.37 11.38
N ARG A 312 -0.08 29.27 10.40
CA ARG A 312 -0.75 30.56 10.64
C ARG A 312 -2.22 30.34 10.91
N PHE A 313 -2.90 29.60 10.04
CA PHE A 313 -4.31 29.27 10.19
C PHE A 313 -4.64 28.63 11.55
N MET A 314 -3.84 27.68 12.02
CA MET A 314 -4.04 27.05 13.33
C MET A 314 -3.78 28.00 14.50
N ARG A 315 -2.79 28.90 14.39
CA ARG A 315 -2.53 29.92 15.42
C ARG A 315 -3.66 30.93 15.53
N ASP A 316 -4.17 31.39 14.39
CA ASP A 316 -5.29 32.35 14.35
C ASP A 316 -6.56 31.74 14.97
N ASN A 317 -6.68 30.41 14.98
CA ASN A 317 -7.84 29.67 15.49
C ASN A 317 -7.54 28.85 16.77
N VAL A 318 -6.44 29.11 17.47
CA VAL A 318 -5.96 28.25 18.58
C VAL A 318 -6.98 28.12 19.73
N THR A 319 -7.72 29.18 20.03
CA THR A 319 -8.79 29.16 21.04
C THR A 319 -9.93 28.23 20.63
N LEU A 320 -10.41 28.37 19.39
CA LEU A 320 -11.48 27.52 18.83
C LEU A 320 -11.05 26.05 18.76
N LEU A 321 -9.81 25.80 18.34
CA LEU A 321 -9.19 24.48 18.30
C LEU A 321 -9.18 23.82 19.69
N THR A 322 -8.82 24.58 20.73
CA THR A 322 -8.76 24.10 22.12
C THR A 322 -10.16 23.79 22.67
N GLU A 323 -11.15 24.62 22.36
CA GLU A 323 -12.55 24.38 22.71
C GLU A 323 -13.07 23.10 22.04
N MET A 324 -12.89 22.97 20.73
CA MET A 324 -13.32 21.80 19.95
C MET A 324 -12.64 20.52 20.44
N ALA A 325 -11.34 20.57 20.75
CA ALA A 325 -10.60 19.43 21.31
C ALA A 325 -11.10 19.04 22.72
N THR A 326 -11.46 20.04 23.55
CA THR A 326 -12.06 19.79 24.87
C THR A 326 -13.42 19.11 24.75
N GLU A 327 -14.24 19.56 23.79
CA GLU A 327 -15.55 18.95 23.52
C GLU A 327 -15.43 17.54 22.96
N LEU A 328 -14.54 17.32 21.97
CA LEU A 328 -14.24 15.98 21.45
C LEU A 328 -13.76 15.05 22.57
N ARG A 329 -12.88 15.51 23.46
CA ARG A 329 -12.41 14.71 24.60
C ARG A 329 -13.55 14.32 25.53
N HIS A 330 -14.47 15.25 25.81
CA HIS A 330 -15.60 15.00 26.71
C HIS A 330 -16.62 14.04 26.10
N LEU A 331 -16.96 14.21 24.82
CA LEU A 331 -17.99 13.40 24.14
C LEU A 331 -17.44 12.11 23.52
N GLY A 332 -16.13 12.05 23.27
CA GLY A 332 -15.44 10.94 22.60
C GLY A 332 -15.62 10.94 21.08
N ALA A 333 -16.65 11.59 20.54
CA ALA A 333 -16.86 11.77 19.11
C ALA A 333 -17.68 13.04 18.83
N LEU A 334 -17.43 13.66 17.67
CA LEU A 334 -18.24 14.75 17.11
C LEU A 334 -18.80 14.33 15.74
N ASP A 335 -20.07 14.62 15.52
CA ASP A 335 -20.74 14.41 14.25
C ASP A 335 -20.66 15.65 13.35
N LYS A 336 -21.22 15.55 12.14
CA LYS A 336 -21.23 16.64 11.17
C LYS A 336 -21.83 17.93 11.72
N GLN A 337 -22.91 17.86 12.49
CA GLN A 337 -23.60 19.06 12.97
C GLN A 337 -22.72 19.79 13.98
N ALA A 338 -22.14 19.05 14.94
CA ALA A 338 -21.19 19.59 15.90
C ALA A 338 -19.96 20.18 15.20
N ILE A 339 -19.34 19.43 14.27
CA ILE A 339 -18.19 19.90 13.50
C ILE A 339 -18.53 21.20 12.75
N THR A 340 -19.64 21.23 12.01
CA THR A 340 -20.02 22.40 11.21
C THR A 340 -20.28 23.64 12.08
N SER A 341 -20.81 23.47 13.30
CA SER A 341 -20.97 24.56 14.26
C SER A 341 -19.63 25.21 14.62
N PHE A 342 -18.58 24.40 14.83
CA PHE A 342 -17.23 24.91 15.03
C PHE A 342 -16.66 25.56 13.76
N LEU A 343 -16.82 24.93 12.59
CA LEU A 343 -16.29 25.47 11.33
C LEU A 343 -16.89 26.85 10.99
N GLY A 344 -18.14 27.12 11.36
CA GLY A 344 -18.77 28.43 11.18
C GLY A 344 -18.16 29.57 12.02
N ARG A 345 -17.28 29.25 12.98
CA ARG A 345 -16.60 30.21 13.86
C ARG A 345 -15.13 30.42 13.48
N VAL A 346 -14.64 29.71 12.46
CA VAL A 346 -13.25 29.79 12.02
C VAL A 346 -12.96 31.17 11.42
N SER A 347 -11.83 31.75 11.82
CA SER A 347 -11.27 32.95 11.21
C SER A 347 -10.30 32.56 10.09
N ILE A 348 -10.54 33.09 8.89
CA ILE A 348 -9.68 32.85 7.72
C ILE A 348 -9.04 34.19 7.34
N SER A 349 -7.73 34.28 7.54
CA SER A 349 -6.91 35.43 7.16
C SER A 349 -6.81 35.56 5.62
N VAL A 350 -6.60 36.78 5.12
CA VAL A 350 -6.65 37.11 3.67
C VAL A 350 -5.67 36.29 2.82
N ASP A 351 -4.57 35.86 3.42
CA ASP A 351 -3.49 35.08 2.80
C ASP A 351 -3.70 33.56 2.87
N VAL A 352 -4.74 33.09 3.57
CA VAL A 352 -5.09 31.66 3.64
C VAL A 352 -6.05 31.33 2.49
N PRO A 353 -5.69 30.41 1.58
CA PRO A 353 -6.53 30.08 0.43
C PRO A 353 -7.81 29.33 0.85
N THR A 354 -8.89 29.62 0.15
CA THR A 354 -10.14 28.83 0.20
C THR A 354 -10.34 28.07 -1.10
N PHE A 355 -11.05 26.95 -1.03
CA PHE A 355 -11.13 25.98 -2.11
C PHE A 355 -12.57 25.65 -2.45
N VAL A 356 -12.87 25.62 -3.75
CA VAL A 356 -14.12 25.06 -4.26
C VAL A 356 -13.88 23.57 -4.54
N ILE A 357 -14.35 22.72 -3.65
CA ILE A 357 -14.25 21.26 -3.79
C ILE A 357 -15.64 20.72 -4.08
N THR A 358 -15.87 20.34 -5.33
CA THR A 358 -17.08 19.62 -5.73
C THR A 358 -16.94 18.16 -5.32
N GLY A 359 -17.91 17.66 -4.56
CA GLY A 359 -18.01 16.26 -4.14
C GLY A 359 -18.52 15.34 -5.24
#